data_AF-A0A9E3UVD2-F1
#
_entry.id   AF-A0A9E3UVD2-F1
#
_cell.length_a   1.000
_cell.length_b   1.000
_cell.length_c   1.000
_cell.angle_alpha   90.00
_cell.angle_beta   90.00
_cell.angle_gamma   90.00
#
_symmetry.space_group_name_H-M   'P 1'
#
loop_
_entity.id
_entity.type
_entity.pdbx_description
1 polymer ?
#
loop_
_entity_poly.entity_id
_entity_poly.type
_entity_poly.pdbx_seq_one_letter_code
_entity_poly.pdbx_strand_id
1 'polypeptide(L)'
;MVRNLGVIESARAVVDVLPLPPDRVLWLRQAARQRATRNSTRIEGNTLNSTEVGRAVLAVDRTQTEMQQEVRNYWRALEWIEEQIEGRRSMSEEFIRELQQQLLTRLLVRALDDPKAVTAFTPSDVVEWFGISATTARDWLDRWCDDGFVQPTKPGAQRIRSYLLTGT
;
A
#
# COMPACT_ATOMS: atom_id res chain seq x y z
N MET A 1 -12.03 26.07 14.62
CA MET A 1 -11.55 24.72 14.98
C MET A 1 -12.42 24.07 16.06
N VAL A 2 -12.54 24.64 17.26
CA VAL A 2 -13.35 24.10 18.37
C VAL A 2 -14.81 23.81 17.98
N ARG A 3 -15.47 24.71 17.24
CA ARG A 3 -16.83 24.50 16.74
C ARG A 3 -16.96 23.26 15.85
N ASN A 4 -15.99 23.03 14.95
CA ASN A 4 -16.02 21.90 14.03
C ASN A 4 -15.79 20.58 14.78
N LEU A 5 -14.88 20.58 15.76
CA LEU A 5 -14.65 19.43 16.64
C LEU A 5 -15.92 19.08 17.44
N GLY A 6 -16.60 20.08 18.00
CA GLY A 6 -17.86 19.87 18.71
C GLY A 6 -18.95 19.26 17.83
N VAL A 7 -19.05 19.71 16.58
CA VAL A 7 -19.99 19.12 15.61
C VAL A 7 -19.63 17.66 15.31
N ILE A 8 -18.34 17.35 15.08
CA ILE A 8 -17.88 15.98 14.80
C ILE A 8 -18.17 15.05 15.99
N GLU A 9 -17.83 15.45 17.22
CA GLU A 9 -18.09 14.63 18.40
C GLU A 9 -19.59 14.41 18.64
N SER A 10 -20.42 15.44 18.39
CA SER A 10 -21.88 15.28 18.51
C SER A 10 -22.45 14.29 17.49
N ALA A 11 -21.96 14.32 16.24
CA ALA A 11 -22.37 13.38 15.22
C ALA A 11 -21.90 11.95 15.51
N ARG A 12 -20.66 11.80 15.98
CA ARG A 12 -20.10 10.51 16.40
C ARG A 12 -20.92 9.88 17.52
N ALA A 13 -21.28 10.65 18.56
CA ALA A 13 -22.08 10.16 19.68
C ALA A 13 -23.44 9.59 19.25
N VAL A 14 -24.07 10.19 18.23
CA VAL A 14 -25.32 9.66 17.64
C VAL A 14 -25.08 8.34 16.91
N VAL A 15 -24.00 8.24 16.14
CA VAL A 15 -23.65 7.03 15.38
C VAL A 15 -23.31 5.87 16.33
N ASP A 16 -22.59 6.13 17.42
CA ASP A 16 -22.13 5.11 18.37
C ASP A 16 -23.28 4.33 19.05
N VAL A 17 -24.45 4.95 19.18
CA VAL A 17 -25.63 4.34 19.84
C VAL A 17 -26.72 3.91 18.86
N LEU A 18 -26.54 4.14 17.55
CA LEU A 18 -27.57 3.88 16.54
C LEU A 18 -27.74 2.36 16.35
N PRO A 19 -28.92 1.78 16.67
CA PRO A 19 -29.14 0.37 16.44
C PRO A 19 -29.34 0.12 14.94
N LEU A 20 -28.32 -0.43 14.29
CA LEU A 20 -28.36 -0.80 12.89
C LEU A 20 -28.38 -2.32 12.73
N PRO A 21 -29.20 -2.86 11.81
CA PRO A 21 -29.11 -4.25 11.40
C PRO A 21 -27.69 -4.61 10.93
N PRO A 22 -27.16 -5.82 11.26
CA PRO A 22 -25.80 -6.21 10.91
C PRO A 22 -25.47 -6.09 9.42
N ASP A 23 -26.42 -6.43 8.54
CA ASP A 23 -26.29 -6.29 7.09
C ASP A 23 -26.11 -4.83 6.66
N ARG A 24 -26.79 -3.89 7.32
CA ARG A 24 -26.65 -2.45 7.05
C ARG A 24 -25.30 -1.92 7.51
N VAL A 25 -24.81 -2.38 8.66
CA VAL A 25 -23.47 -2.03 9.15
C VAL A 25 -22.41 -2.53 8.16
N LEU A 26 -22.51 -3.79 7.74
CA LEU A 26 -21.60 -4.38 6.76
C LEU A 26 -21.61 -3.61 5.44
N TRP A 27 -22.80 -3.27 4.92
CA TRP A 27 -22.94 -2.48 3.70
C TRP A 27 -22.31 -1.08 3.84
N LEU A 28 -22.56 -0.40 4.97
CA LEU A 28 -21.99 0.93 5.22
C LEU A 28 -20.46 0.91 5.29
N ARG A 29 -19.87 -0.11 5.95
CA ARG A 29 -18.42 -0.31 6.00
C ARG A 29 -17.85 -0.57 4.60
N GLN A 30 -18.45 -1.47 3.85
CA GLN A 30 -18.02 -1.78 2.47
C GLN A 30 -18.09 -0.54 1.57
N ALA A 31 -19.18 0.21 1.65
CA ALA A 31 -19.36 1.44 0.87
C ALA A 31 -18.36 2.53 1.30
N ALA A 32 -18.06 2.64 2.59
CA ALA A 32 -17.03 3.56 3.10
C ALA A 32 -15.65 3.17 2.57
N ARG A 33 -15.29 1.89 2.59
CA ARG A 33 -14.01 1.38 2.06
C ARG A 33 -13.86 1.65 0.56
N GLN A 34 -14.92 1.44 -0.21
CA GLN A 34 -14.94 1.75 -1.65
C GLN A 34 -14.75 3.25 -1.92
N ARG A 35 -15.44 4.11 -1.16
CA ARG A 35 -15.28 5.57 -1.29
C ARG A 35 -13.88 6.02 -0.89
N ALA A 36 -13.34 5.49 0.21
CA ALA A 36 -11.99 5.80 0.67
C ALA A 36 -10.95 5.40 -0.38
N THR A 37 -11.01 4.16 -0.87
CA THR A 37 -10.12 3.65 -1.91
C THR A 37 -10.14 4.53 -3.16
N ARG A 38 -11.34 4.77 -3.72
CA ARG A 38 -11.48 5.61 -4.91
C ARG A 38 -10.93 7.02 -4.69
N ASN A 39 -11.24 7.65 -3.56
CA ASN A 39 -10.84 9.03 -3.34
C ASN A 39 -9.33 9.15 -3.16
N SER A 40 -8.70 8.24 -2.43
CA SER A 40 -7.25 8.24 -2.23
C SER A 40 -6.50 7.97 -3.53
N THR A 41 -6.82 6.90 -4.25
CA THR A 41 -6.13 6.59 -5.52
C THR A 41 -6.37 7.68 -6.58
N ARG A 42 -7.55 8.31 -6.58
CA ARG A 42 -7.82 9.43 -7.51
C ARG A 42 -6.97 10.66 -7.23
N ILE A 43 -6.62 10.94 -5.96
CA ILE A 43 -5.71 12.05 -5.63
C ILE A 43 -4.32 11.79 -6.23
N GLU A 44 -3.93 10.52 -6.34
CA GLU A 44 -2.66 10.07 -6.93
C GLU A 44 -2.70 9.94 -8.47
N GLY A 45 -3.86 10.18 -9.09
CA GLY A 45 -4.02 10.20 -10.55
C GLY A 45 -4.76 9.00 -11.15
N ASN A 46 -5.28 8.09 -10.31
CA ASN A 46 -6.09 6.97 -10.76
C ASN A 46 -7.43 7.44 -11.33
N THR A 47 -7.80 6.93 -12.51
CA THR A 47 -9.00 7.38 -13.24
C THR A 47 -10.20 6.43 -13.10
N LEU A 48 -10.06 5.33 -12.36
CA LEU A 48 -11.12 4.33 -12.21
C LEU A 48 -12.35 4.91 -11.49
N ASN A 49 -13.53 4.61 -12.02
CA ASN A 49 -14.81 4.98 -11.42
C ASN A 49 -15.24 3.98 -10.32
N SER A 50 -16.29 4.31 -9.56
CA SER A 50 -16.72 3.49 -8.42
C SER A 50 -17.04 2.03 -8.81
N THR A 51 -17.66 1.82 -9.98
CA THR A 51 -18.01 0.48 -10.47
C THR A 51 -16.74 -0.30 -10.82
N GLU A 52 -15.78 0.34 -11.46
CA GLU A 52 -14.49 -0.25 -11.81
C GLU A 52 -13.64 -0.58 -10.58
N VAL A 53 -13.65 0.28 -9.56
CA VAL A 53 -13.02 0.00 -8.26
C VAL A 53 -13.60 -1.26 -7.63
N GLY A 54 -14.94 -1.39 -7.60
CA GLY A 54 -15.59 -2.58 -7.08
C GLY A 54 -15.22 -3.85 -7.85
N ARG A 55 -15.16 -3.76 -9.19
CA ARG A 55 -14.71 -4.88 -10.04
C ARG A 55 -13.24 -5.22 -9.81
N ALA A 56 -12.37 -4.22 -9.66
CA ALA A 56 -10.94 -4.41 -9.46
C ALA A 56 -10.61 -5.15 -8.16
N VAL A 57 -11.40 -4.92 -7.10
CA VAL A 57 -11.30 -5.63 -5.81
C VAL A 57 -11.77 -7.08 -5.92
N LEU A 58 -12.84 -7.34 -6.67
CA LEU A 58 -13.41 -8.69 -6.85
C LEU A 58 -12.66 -9.53 -7.91
N ALA A 59 -11.93 -8.89 -8.82
CA ALA A 59 -11.24 -9.56 -9.92
C ALA A 59 -10.07 -10.41 -9.40
N VAL A 60 -10.14 -11.72 -9.69
CA VAL A 60 -9.10 -12.71 -9.39
C VAL A 60 -8.09 -12.84 -10.54
N ASP A 61 -8.40 -12.24 -11.71
CA ASP A 61 -7.59 -12.38 -12.93
C ASP A 61 -6.16 -11.87 -12.76
N ARG A 62 -5.23 -12.55 -13.44
CA ARG A 62 -3.78 -12.26 -13.38
C ARG A 62 -3.37 -11.03 -14.20
N THR A 63 -4.13 -10.66 -15.23
CA THR A 63 -3.79 -9.54 -16.11
C THR A 63 -4.50 -8.28 -15.62
N GLN A 64 -3.79 -7.48 -14.83
CA GLN A 64 -4.36 -6.32 -14.15
C GLN A 64 -3.62 -5.05 -14.55
N THR A 65 -4.34 -3.94 -14.74
CA THR A 65 -3.70 -2.65 -15.00
C THR A 65 -3.07 -2.10 -13.72
N GLU A 66 -2.09 -1.21 -13.84
CA GLU A 66 -1.46 -0.53 -12.70
C GLU A 66 -2.51 0.17 -11.81
N MET A 67 -3.47 0.87 -12.42
CA MET A 67 -4.57 1.51 -11.70
C MET A 67 -5.45 0.53 -10.93
N GLN A 68 -5.75 -0.64 -11.50
CA GLN A 68 -6.50 -1.68 -10.79
C GLN A 68 -5.68 -2.27 -9.63
N GLN A 69 -4.36 -2.31 -9.79
CA GLN A 69 -3.45 -2.84 -8.79
C GLN A 69 -3.27 -1.90 -7.60
N GLU A 70 -3.15 -0.61 -7.86
CA GLU A 70 -3.17 0.43 -6.84
C GLU A 70 -4.46 0.37 -5.99
N VAL A 71 -5.63 0.24 -6.66
CA VAL A 71 -6.93 0.08 -5.99
C VAL A 71 -6.95 -1.14 -5.07
N ARG A 72 -6.44 -2.30 -5.51
CA ARG A 72 -6.39 -3.51 -4.66
C ARG A 72 -5.42 -3.39 -3.52
N ASN A 73 -4.26 -2.78 -3.73
CA ASN A 73 -3.27 -2.59 -2.67
C ASN A 73 -3.85 -1.69 -1.57
N TYR A 74 -4.45 -0.57 -1.97
CA TYR A 74 -5.11 0.34 -1.03
C TYR A 74 -6.27 -0.35 -0.29
N TRP A 75 -7.09 -1.12 -1.01
CA TRP A 75 -8.17 -1.90 -0.40
C TRP A 75 -7.65 -2.87 0.68
N ARG A 76 -6.61 -3.64 0.36
CA ARG A 76 -5.99 -4.58 1.31
C ARG A 76 -5.33 -3.88 2.49
N ALA A 77 -4.69 -2.74 2.26
CA ALA A 77 -4.12 -1.94 3.33
C ALA A 77 -5.20 -1.49 4.32
N LEU A 78 -6.41 -1.11 3.83
CA LEU A 78 -7.54 -0.81 4.70
C LEU A 78 -8.03 -2.03 5.49
N GLU A 79 -8.17 -3.20 4.84
CA GLU A 79 -8.54 -4.45 5.53
C GLU A 79 -7.52 -4.82 6.61
N TRP A 80 -6.23 -4.75 6.26
CA TRP A 80 -5.15 -5.03 7.19
C TRP A 80 -5.16 -4.07 8.38
N ILE A 81 -5.35 -2.75 8.17
CA ILE A 81 -5.45 -1.77 9.27
C ILE A 81 -6.61 -2.14 10.20
N GLU A 82 -7.78 -2.47 9.66
CA GLU A 82 -8.94 -2.85 10.45
C GLU A 82 -8.66 -4.09 11.31
N GLU A 83 -8.02 -5.12 10.75
CA GLU A 83 -7.59 -6.32 11.49
C GLU A 83 -6.60 -5.99 12.62
N GLN A 84 -5.62 -5.11 12.36
CA GLN A 84 -4.66 -4.71 13.39
C GLN A 84 -5.31 -3.91 14.53
N ILE A 85 -6.31 -3.06 14.21
CA ILE A 85 -7.07 -2.30 15.21
C ILE A 85 -7.91 -3.25 16.07
N GLU A 86 -8.57 -4.24 15.47
CA GLU A 86 -9.32 -5.27 16.20
C GLU A 86 -8.39 -6.09 17.11
N GLY A 87 -7.17 -6.37 16.65
CA GLY A 87 -6.08 -6.97 17.43
C GLY A 87 -5.49 -6.06 18.51
N ARG A 88 -5.92 -4.78 18.60
CA ARG A 88 -5.40 -3.75 19.52
C ARG A 88 -3.88 -3.57 19.45
N ARG A 89 -3.28 -3.76 18.27
CA ARG A 89 -1.86 -3.53 18.07
C ARG A 89 -1.55 -2.04 18.27
N SER A 90 -0.53 -1.73 19.07
CA SER A 90 -0.07 -0.36 19.25
C SER A 90 0.61 0.16 17.99
N MET A 91 0.36 1.43 17.66
CA MET A 91 1.04 2.09 16.55
C MET A 91 2.54 2.22 16.86
N SER A 92 3.37 1.68 15.97
CA SER A 92 4.83 1.73 16.02
C SER A 92 5.40 2.07 14.64
N GLU A 93 6.70 2.32 14.56
CA GLU A 93 7.36 2.52 13.27
C GLU A 93 7.29 1.25 12.39
N GLU A 94 7.45 0.07 13.00
CA GLU A 94 7.28 -1.22 12.35
C GLU A 94 5.88 -1.38 11.75
N PHE A 95 4.83 -0.97 12.48
CA PHE A 95 3.46 -0.94 11.97
C PHE A 95 3.34 -0.07 10.71
N ILE A 96 3.96 1.11 10.69
CA ILE A 96 3.94 2.01 9.53
C ILE A 96 4.66 1.36 8.35
N ARG A 97 5.81 0.71 8.58
CA ARG A 97 6.56 -0.01 7.54
C ARG A 97 5.76 -1.15 6.95
N GLU A 98 5.09 -1.96 7.77
CA GLU A 98 4.21 -3.05 7.30
C GLU A 98 3.01 -2.52 6.52
N LEU A 99 2.41 -1.39 6.94
CA LEU A 99 1.34 -0.73 6.20
C LEU A 99 1.83 -0.27 4.82
N GLN A 100 3.00 0.37 4.77
CA GLN A 100 3.62 0.78 3.51
C GLN A 100 3.91 -0.41 2.61
N GLN A 101 4.35 -1.54 3.19
CA GLN A 101 4.47 -2.78 2.45
C GLN A 101 3.13 -3.16 1.83
N GLN A 102 2.02 -3.24 2.58
CA GLN A 102 0.70 -3.59 2.01
C GLN A 102 0.29 -2.72 0.80
N LEU A 103 0.63 -1.43 0.81
CA LEU A 103 0.39 -0.51 -0.31
C LEU A 103 1.28 -0.81 -1.53
N LEU A 104 2.50 -1.28 -1.30
CA LEU A 104 3.54 -1.53 -2.30
C LEU A 104 3.64 -3.00 -2.74
N THR A 105 3.02 -3.94 -2.00
CA THR A 105 3.20 -5.41 -2.13
C THR A 105 2.90 -5.94 -3.52
N ARG A 106 2.24 -5.20 -4.42
CA ARG A 106 2.09 -5.60 -5.83
C ARG A 106 2.62 -4.64 -6.90
N LEU A 107 3.14 -3.49 -6.51
CA LEU A 107 4.10 -2.80 -7.40
C LEU A 107 5.38 -3.65 -7.50
N LEU A 108 5.77 -4.30 -6.39
CA LEU A 108 6.87 -5.27 -6.37
C LEU A 108 6.52 -6.59 -7.09
N VAL A 109 5.31 -7.14 -6.96
CA VAL A 109 4.98 -8.46 -7.54
C VAL A 109 5.00 -8.49 -9.07
N ARG A 110 4.69 -7.39 -9.78
CA ARG A 110 4.87 -7.35 -11.24
C ARG A 110 6.35 -7.29 -11.65
N ALA A 111 7.23 -6.86 -10.75
CA ALA A 111 8.67 -6.99 -10.91
C ALA A 111 9.21 -8.40 -10.57
N LEU A 112 8.35 -9.27 -10.02
CA LEU A 112 8.68 -10.62 -9.53
C LEU A 112 8.10 -11.74 -10.40
N ASP A 113 7.54 -11.45 -11.59
CA ASP A 113 7.05 -12.47 -12.53
C ASP A 113 8.18 -13.31 -13.17
N ASP A 114 9.45 -13.02 -12.88
CA ASP A 114 10.55 -13.98 -13.02
C ASP A 114 10.92 -14.56 -11.64
N PRO A 115 10.60 -15.83 -11.35
CA PRO A 115 10.98 -16.50 -10.11
C PRO A 115 12.49 -16.57 -9.86
N LYS A 116 13.35 -16.28 -10.85
CA LYS A 116 14.81 -16.12 -10.67
C LYS A 116 15.22 -14.71 -10.24
N ALA A 117 14.35 -13.71 -10.40
CA ALA A 117 14.60 -12.33 -10.00
C ALA A 117 14.26 -12.05 -8.52
N VAL A 118 13.52 -12.96 -7.86
CA VAL A 118 12.95 -12.74 -6.52
C VAL A 118 13.99 -12.57 -5.41
N THR A 119 15.21 -13.04 -5.58
CA THR A 119 16.26 -12.73 -4.62
C THR A 119 16.80 -11.32 -4.82
N ALA A 120 16.92 -10.85 -6.06
CA ALA A 120 17.83 -9.78 -6.43
C ALA A 120 17.24 -8.80 -7.45
N PHE A 121 17.20 -7.51 -7.12
CA PHE A 121 16.77 -6.42 -8.01
C PHE A 121 17.91 -5.44 -8.31
N THR A 122 17.79 -4.65 -9.38
CA THR A 122 18.86 -3.81 -9.93
C THR A 122 18.49 -2.31 -9.83
N PRO A 123 19.46 -1.39 -9.96
CA PRO A 123 19.16 0.04 -10.04
C PRO A 123 18.23 0.43 -11.18
N SER A 124 18.22 -0.33 -12.28
CA SER A 124 17.32 -0.06 -13.41
C SER A 124 15.88 -0.37 -13.05
N ASP A 125 15.65 -1.40 -12.23
CA ASP A 125 14.31 -1.75 -11.76
C ASP A 125 13.77 -0.63 -10.86
N VAL A 126 14.62 -0.02 -10.02
CA VAL A 126 14.24 1.15 -9.21
C VAL A 126 13.92 2.38 -10.07
N VAL A 127 14.65 2.59 -11.17
CA VAL A 127 14.32 3.65 -12.15
C VAL A 127 12.94 3.41 -12.78
N GLU A 128 12.66 2.17 -13.17
CA GLU A 128 11.39 1.79 -13.77
C GLU A 128 10.22 1.90 -12.78
N TRP A 129 10.36 1.36 -11.58
CA TRP A 129 9.29 1.32 -10.57
C TRP A 129 8.88 2.70 -10.07
N PHE A 130 9.84 3.62 -9.94
CA PHE A 130 9.61 4.92 -9.33
C PHE A 130 9.66 6.07 -10.34
N GLY A 131 9.96 5.81 -11.61
CA GLY A 131 10.03 6.84 -12.67
C GLY A 131 11.09 7.91 -12.41
N ILE A 132 12.18 7.55 -11.73
CA ILE A 132 13.25 8.48 -11.30
C ILE A 132 14.51 8.39 -12.16
N SER A 133 15.41 9.36 -12.04
CA SER A 133 16.70 9.30 -12.74
C SER A 133 17.58 8.18 -12.20
N ALA A 134 18.47 7.64 -13.04
CA ALA A 134 19.42 6.60 -12.64
C ALA A 134 20.41 7.04 -11.56
N THR A 135 20.63 8.35 -11.39
CA THR A 135 21.44 8.89 -10.30
C THR A 135 20.66 8.84 -8.99
N THR A 136 19.42 9.33 -9.01
CA THR A 136 18.51 9.29 -7.84
C THR A 136 18.27 7.86 -7.35
N ALA A 137 18.10 6.91 -8.27
CA ALA A 137 17.94 5.50 -7.91
C ALA A 137 19.17 4.94 -7.18
N ARG A 138 20.39 5.35 -7.55
CA ARG A 138 21.62 4.90 -6.87
C ARG A 138 21.76 5.55 -5.50
N ASP A 139 21.49 6.85 -5.39
CA ASP A 139 21.52 7.56 -4.11
C ASP A 139 20.53 6.95 -3.11
N TRP A 140 19.36 6.52 -3.58
CA TRP A 140 18.36 5.84 -2.75
C TRP A 140 18.82 4.45 -2.32
N LEU A 141 19.42 3.68 -3.24
CA LEU A 141 19.94 2.35 -2.94
C LEU A 141 21.08 2.39 -1.92
N ASP A 142 21.97 3.39 -2.01
CA ASP A 142 23.03 3.59 -1.04
C ASP A 142 22.44 3.89 0.35
N ARG A 143 21.45 4.80 0.43
CA ARG A 143 20.74 5.08 1.70
C ARG A 143 20.02 3.87 2.26
N TRP A 144 19.34 3.10 1.41
CA TRP A 144 18.65 1.88 1.85
C TRP A 144 19.62 0.80 2.33
N CYS A 145 20.86 0.78 1.82
CA CYS A 145 21.92 -0.06 2.37
C CYS A 145 22.36 0.42 3.75
N ASP A 146 22.58 1.73 3.91
CA ASP A 146 22.97 2.33 5.20
C ASP A 146 21.89 2.12 6.28
N ASP A 147 20.62 2.20 5.89
CA ASP A 147 19.45 1.99 6.74
C ASP A 147 19.12 0.49 6.95
N GLY A 148 19.84 -0.41 6.28
CA GLY A 148 19.69 -1.87 6.43
C GLY A 148 18.44 -2.47 5.76
N PHE A 149 17.73 -1.73 4.92
CA PHE A 149 16.57 -2.25 4.16
C PHE A 149 16.97 -3.22 3.06
N VAL A 150 18.13 -2.98 2.44
CA VAL A 150 18.61 -3.75 1.29
C VAL A 150 20.09 -4.07 1.48
N GLN A 151 20.54 -5.18 0.92
CA GLN A 151 21.94 -5.60 0.96
C GLN A 151 22.44 -5.91 -0.45
N PRO A 152 23.68 -5.52 -0.81
CA PRO A 152 24.25 -5.90 -2.10
C PRO A 152 24.38 -7.42 -2.20
N THR A 153 23.99 -8.00 -3.34
CA THR A 153 24.12 -9.46 -3.57
C THR A 153 25.57 -9.93 -3.54
N LYS A 154 26.53 -9.03 -3.81
CA LYS A 154 27.97 -9.26 -3.68
C LYS A 154 28.61 -8.09 -2.93
N PRO A 155 28.77 -8.20 -1.60
CA PRO A 155 29.47 -7.19 -0.81
C PRO A 155 30.91 -7.02 -1.31
N GLY A 156 31.38 -5.78 -1.47
CA GLY A 156 32.76 -5.47 -1.87
C GLY A 156 33.02 -5.39 -3.39
N ALA A 157 32.00 -5.50 -4.24
CA ALA A 157 32.16 -5.25 -5.68
C ALA A 157 32.33 -3.75 -5.97
N GLN A 158 33.27 -3.39 -6.86
CA GLN A 158 33.52 -2.01 -7.28
C GLN A 158 32.29 -1.33 -7.92
N ARG A 159 31.34 -2.12 -8.43
CA ARG A 159 30.05 -1.64 -8.94
C ARG A 159 28.95 -2.63 -8.55
N ILE A 160 28.06 -2.19 -7.65
CA ILE A 160 26.91 -2.99 -7.24
C ILE A 160 25.89 -2.98 -8.38
N ARG A 161 25.54 -4.18 -8.84
CA ARG A 161 24.61 -4.39 -9.95
C ARG A 161 23.28 -4.96 -9.50
N SER A 162 23.20 -5.40 -8.25
CA SER A 162 22.06 -6.15 -7.73
C SER A 162 22.02 -6.08 -6.20
N TYR A 163 20.81 -5.99 -5.66
CA TYR A 163 20.46 -5.82 -4.25
C TYR A 163 19.40 -6.84 -3.85
N LEU A 164 19.44 -7.30 -2.59
CA LEU A 164 18.48 -8.18 -1.96
C LEU A 164 17.74 -7.38 -0.86
N LEU A 165 16.50 -7.71 -0.54
CA LEU A 165 15.84 -7.18 0.66
C LEU A 165 16.39 -7.87 1.91
N THR A 166 16.60 -7.13 2.98
CA THR A 166 16.99 -7.70 4.27
C THR A 166 15.76 -8.33 4.92
N GLY A 167 15.76 -9.65 5.15
CA GLY A 167 14.69 -10.37 5.89
C GLY A 167 13.89 -11.44 5.15
N THR A 168 14.30 -11.87 3.96
CA THR A 168 13.82 -13.12 3.33
C THR A 168 14.62 -14.34 3.76
#